data_AF-A0A177NDT2-F1
#
_entry.id   AF-A0A177NDT2-F1
#
_cell.length_a   1.000
_cell.length_b   1.000
_cell.length_c   1.000
_cell.angle_alpha   90.00
_cell.angle_beta   90.00
_cell.angle_gamma   90.00
#
_symmetry.space_group_name_H-M   'P 1'
#
loop_
_entity.id
_entity.type
_entity.pdbx_description
1 polymer ?
#
loop_
_entity_poly.entity_id
_entity_poly.type
_entity_poly.pdbx_seq_one_letter_code
_entity_poly.pdbx_strand_id
1 'polypeptide(L)' 'MTGDVIEVWVYMLLLACFSFAPLAYFVYMYTMKHGEPFGNIEPHGDSESMVLDIAGNLIDKVKGFVVKK' A
#
# COMPACT_ATOMS: atom_id res chain seq x y z
N MET A 1 -4.69 8.12 31.55
CA MET A 1 -4.14 9.39 31.03
C MET A 1 -2.92 9.15 30.16
N THR A 2 -1.83 8.55 30.64
CA THR A 2 -0.64 8.28 29.80
C THR A 2 -0.86 7.19 28.75
N GLY A 3 -1.68 6.17 29.05
CA GLY A 3 -2.06 5.10 28.11
C GLY A 3 -2.76 5.63 26.85
N ASP A 4 -3.79 6.46 27.02
CA ASP A 4 -4.54 7.05 25.90
C ASP A 4 -3.66 7.86 24.94
N VAL A 5 -2.69 8.62 25.47
CA VAL A 5 -1.79 9.44 24.64
C VAL A 5 -0.82 8.56 23.84
N ILE A 6 -0.27 7.51 24.48
CA ILE A 6 0.62 6.55 23.81
C ILE A 6 -0.14 5.82 22.71
N GLU A 7 -1.36 5.38 22.98
CA GLU A 7 -2.20 4.67 22.02
C GLU A 7 -2.51 5.52 20.79
N VAL A 8 -2.95 6.77 21.00
CA VAL A 8 -3.20 7.73 19.90
C VAL A 8 -1.93 7.98 19.09
N TRP A 9 -0.79 8.15 19.76
CA TRP A 9 0.49 8.37 19.08
C TRP A 9 0.91 7.16 18.21
N VAL A 10 0.73 5.94 18.73
CA VAL A 10 1.01 4.70 17.97
C VAL A 10 0.09 4.61 16.75
N TYR A 11 -1.20 4.86 16.90
CA TYR A 11 -2.13 4.81 15.77
C TYR A 11 -1.82 5.87 14.71
N MET A 12 -1.48 7.09 15.13
CA MET A 12 -1.05 8.14 14.20
C MET A 12 0.22 7.75 13.43
N LEU A 13 1.17 7.12 14.11
CA LEU A 13 2.40 6.66 13.48
C LEU A 13 2.13 5.55 12.46
N LEU A 14 1.28 4.57 12.81
CA LEU A 14 0.86 3.52 11.88
C LEU A 14 0.17 4.12 10.64
N LEU A 15 -0.82 5.00 10.84
CA LEU A 15 -1.51 5.65 9.73
C LEU A 15 -0.55 6.43 8.84
N ALA A 16 0.38 7.20 9.43
CA ALA A 16 1.41 7.90 8.68
C ALA A 16 2.26 6.94 7.85
N CYS A 17 2.78 5.85 8.44
CA CYS A 17 3.57 4.86 7.72
C CYS A 17 2.80 4.26 6.53
N PHE A 18 1.53 3.89 6.71
CA PHE A 18 0.72 3.34 5.62
C PHE A 18 0.37 4.37 4.54
N SER A 19 0.14 5.64 4.91
CA SER A 19 -0.14 6.71 3.94
C SER A 19 1.11 7.10 3.14
N PHE A 20 2.29 7.10 3.75
CA PHE A 20 3.54 7.49 3.09
C PHE A 20 4.25 6.32 2.38
N ALA A 21 3.93 5.06 2.66
CA ALA A 21 4.53 3.91 2.00
C ALA A 21 4.38 3.93 0.46
N PRO A 22 3.21 4.24 -0.14
CA PRO A 22 3.09 4.39 -1.59
C PRO A 22 3.98 5.51 -2.14
N LEU A 23 4.02 6.66 -1.45
CA LEU A 23 4.88 7.79 -1.85
C LEU A 23 6.35 7.39 -1.86
N ALA A 24 6.81 6.71 -0.79
CA ALA A 24 8.18 6.23 -0.69
C ALA A 24 8.51 5.21 -1.79
N TYR A 25 7.58 4.31 -2.11
CA TYR A 25 7.71 3.38 -3.24
C TYR A 25 7.88 4.12 -4.57
N PHE A 26 7.06 5.13 -4.85
CA PHE A 26 7.18 5.92 -6.07
C PHE A 26 8.52 6.66 -6.15
N VAL A 27 8.93 7.34 -5.07
CA VAL A 27 10.22 8.03 -5.02
C VAL A 27 11.37 7.05 -5.28
N TYR A 28 11.36 5.88 -4.64
CA TYR A 28 12.36 4.84 -4.87
C TYR A 28 12.40 4.41 -6.34
N MET A 29 11.26 4.05 -6.93
CA MET A 29 11.17 3.61 -8.32
C MET A 29 11.65 4.67 -9.31
N TYR A 30 11.33 5.95 -9.08
CA TYR A 30 11.81 7.06 -9.93
C TYR A 30 13.31 7.30 -9.85
N THR A 31 13.98 6.86 -8.78
CA THR A 31 15.44 6.94 -8.67
C THR A 31 16.19 5.76 -9.30
N MET A 32 15.48 4.72 -9.75
CA MET A 32 16.08 3.56 -10.40
C MET A 32 16.27 3.79 -11.90
N LYS A 33 17.40 3.32 -12.47
CA LYS A 33 17.72 3.49 -13.91
C LYS A 33 16.71 2.86 -14.88
N HIS A 34 15.96 1.86 -14.43
CA HIS A 34 14.95 1.14 -15.20
C HIS A 34 13.69 0.91 -14.35
N GLY A 35 13.37 1.87 -13.46
CA GLY A 35 12.18 1.76 -12.62
C GLY A 35 10.91 2.05 -13.42
N GLU A 36 9.95 1.13 -13.35
CA GLU A 36 8.59 1.33 -13.88
C GLU A 36 7.61 1.50 -12.71
N PRO A 37 7.49 2.71 -12.13
CA PRO A 37 6.65 2.95 -10.94
C PRO A 37 5.17 2.57 -11.12
N PHE A 38 4.71 2.53 -12.36
CA PHE A 38 3.37 2.14 -12.75
C PHE A 38 3.33 0.84 -13.58
N GLY A 39 4.47 0.19 -13.82
CA GLY A 39 4.58 -0.91 -14.77
C GLY A 39 4.28 -0.49 -16.22
N ASN A 40 3.78 -1.44 -17.01
CA ASN A 40 3.40 -1.23 -18.40
C ASN A 40 2.14 -0.35 -18.50
N ILE A 41 2.29 0.91 -18.93
CA ILE A 41 1.17 1.87 -19.09
C ILE A 41 0.42 1.74 -20.44
N GLU A 42 0.69 0.68 -21.21
CA GLU A 42 -0.06 0.35 -22.42
C GLU A 42 -1.55 0.09 -22.09
N PRO A 43 -2.53 0.55 -22.89
CA PRO A 43 -3.96 0.55 -22.54
C PRO A 43 -4.65 -0.82 -22.68
N HIS A 44 -3.93 -1.91 -22.43
CA HIS A 44 -4.48 -3.25 -22.34
C HIS A 44 -4.77 -3.54 -20.87
N GLY A 45 -6.03 -3.88 -20.56
CA GLY A 45 -6.64 -3.81 -19.23
C GLY A 45 -6.08 -4.68 -18.10
N ASP A 46 -4.85 -5.19 -18.20
CA ASP A 46 -4.16 -6.01 -17.19
C ASP A 46 -2.65 -5.67 -17.15
N SER A 47 -2.31 -4.41 -16.90
CA SER A 47 -0.93 -4.01 -16.65
C SER A 47 -0.41 -4.63 -15.35
N GLU A 48 0.59 -5.51 -15.42
CA GLU A 48 1.25 -6.06 -14.24
C GLU A 48 1.81 -4.93 -13.37
N SER A 49 1.22 -4.71 -12.19
CA SER A 49 1.66 -3.73 -11.23
C SER A 49 1.70 -4.38 -9.86
N MET A 50 2.90 -4.52 -9.33
CA MET A 50 3.12 -5.10 -8.00
C MET A 50 2.30 -4.39 -6.92
N VAL A 51 2.06 -3.08 -7.06
CA VAL A 51 1.20 -2.32 -6.13
C VAL A 51 -0.26 -2.71 -6.27
N LEU A 52 -0.77 -2.86 -7.51
CA LEU A 52 -2.14 -3.32 -7.77
C LEU A 52 -2.34 -4.77 -7.30
N ASP A 53 -1.36 -5.65 -7.52
CA ASP A 53 -1.42 -7.04 -7.08
C ASP A 53 -1.45 -7.16 -5.56
N ILE A 54 -0.61 -6.38 -4.85
CA ILE A 54 -0.63 -6.34 -3.39
C ILE A 54 -1.97 -5.80 -2.89
N ALA A 55 -2.52 -4.74 -3.50
CA ALA A 55 -3.81 -4.18 -3.14
C ALA A 55 -4.95 -5.18 -3.38
N GLY A 56 -4.98 -5.84 -4.54
CA GLY A 56 -5.97 -6.88 -4.88
C GLY A 56 -5.93 -8.05 -3.91
N ASN A 57 -4.74 -8.59 -3.66
CA ASN A 57 -4.53 -9.68 -2.70
C ASN A 57 -4.94 -9.29 -1.27
N LEU A 58 -4.70 -8.04 -0.85
CA LEU A 58 -5.11 -7.55 0.46
C LEU A 58 -6.64 -7.45 0.54
N ILE A 59 -7.28 -6.90 -0.50
CA ILE A 59 -8.74 -6.78 -0.59
C ILE A 59 -9.39 -8.17 -0.55
N ASP A 60 -8.88 -9.13 -1.30
CA ASP A 60 -9.43 -10.49 -1.35
C ASP A 60 -9.24 -11.24 -0.03
N LYS A 61 -8.10 -11.04 0.65
CA LYS A 61 -7.90 -11.56 2.01
C LYS A 61 -8.89 -10.95 3.00
N VAL A 62 -9.09 -9.63 2.97
CA VAL A 62 -10.06 -8.97 3.87
C VAL A 62 -11.49 -9.43 3.57
N LYS A 63 -11.89 -9.48 2.28
CA LYS A 63 -13.19 -10.02 1.86
C LYS A 63 -13.37 -11.47 2.33
N GLY A 64 -12.36 -12.33 2.14
CA GLY A 64 -12.38 -13.72 2.57
C GLY A 64 -12.53 -13.87 4.08
N PHE A 65 -11.93 -12.98 4.88
CA PHE A 65 -12.11 -12.95 6.33
C PHE A 65 -13.50 -12.44 6.76
N VAL A 66 -14.07 -11.46 6.05
CA VAL A 66 -15.40 -10.92 6.33
C VAL A 66 -16.50 -11.91 5.96
N VAL A 67 -16.36 -12.66 4.87
CA VAL A 67 -17.34 -13.68 4.44
C VAL A 67 -17.29 -14.95 5.32
N LYS A 68 -16.17 -15.21 5.99
CA LYS A 68 -15.96 -16.40 6.84
C LYS A 68 -16.40 -16.20 8.30
N LYS A 69 -16.86 -15.01 8.67
CA LYS A 69 -17.39 -14.66 9.99
C LYS A 69 -18.91 -14.50 9.93
#